data_AF-A0A5R9DRH3-F1
#
_entry.id   AF-A0A5R9DRH3-F1
#
_cell.length_a   1.000
_cell.length_b   1.000
_cell.length_c   1.000
_cell.angle_alpha   90.00
_cell.angle_beta   90.00
_cell.angle_gamma   90.00
#
_symmetry.space_group_name_H-M   'P 1'
#
loop_
_entity.id
_entity.type
_entity.pdbx_description
1 polymer ?
#
loop_
_entity_poly.entity_id
_entity_poly.type
_entity_poly.pdbx_seq_one_letter_code
_entity_poly.pdbx_strand_id
1 'polypeptide(L)'
;MFIDESSSDELEAIYSERLDVDLEMAEMNAAADAWHAVRDRGYCNHGSAVGHGNDRARGRLKPGQLLCTAGCDTVFADDEDWYAQLDDPMARPVALPGRAPAAPGA
;
A
#
# COMPACT_ATOMS: atom_id res chain seq x y z
N MET A 1 39.39 -36.55 -14.92
CA MET A 1 38.52 -35.52 -15.50
C MET A 1 37.38 -35.35 -14.52
N PHE A 2 37.58 -34.52 -13.50
CA PHE A 2 36.50 -34.18 -12.58
C PHE A 2 35.69 -33.11 -13.30
N ILE A 3 34.49 -33.48 -13.75
CA ILE A 3 33.48 -32.50 -14.12
C ILE A 3 33.14 -31.83 -12.79
N ASP A 4 33.46 -30.55 -12.69
CA ASP A 4 33.44 -29.78 -11.46
C ASP A 4 32.01 -29.65 -10.93
N GLU A 5 31.59 -30.61 -10.10
CA GLU A 5 30.28 -30.62 -9.43
C GLU A 5 30.05 -29.32 -8.65
N SER A 6 31.11 -28.65 -8.18
CA SER A 6 30.99 -27.36 -7.47
C SER A 6 30.49 -26.21 -8.36
N SER A 7 30.83 -26.24 -9.65
CA SER A 7 30.34 -25.25 -10.62
C SER A 7 28.86 -25.42 -10.96
N SER A 8 28.34 -26.65 -10.85
CA SER A 8 26.91 -26.93 -11.04
C SER A 8 26.10 -26.46 -9.85
N ASP A 9 26.57 -26.74 -8.64
CA ASP A 9 25.92 -26.32 -7.39
C ASP A 9 25.91 -24.79 -7.23
N GLU A 10 27.01 -24.12 -7.62
CA GLU A 10 27.10 -22.66 -7.61
C GLU A 10 26.12 -22.02 -8.62
N LEU A 11 25.99 -22.59 -9.82
CA LEU A 11 25.02 -22.11 -10.81
C LEU A 11 23.58 -22.35 -10.33
N GLU A 12 23.28 -23.50 -9.74
CA GLU A 12 21.96 -23.79 -9.18
C GLU A 12 21.60 -22.82 -8.05
N ALA A 13 22.53 -22.49 -7.16
CA ALA A 13 22.35 -21.49 -6.11
C ALA A 13 22.03 -20.09 -6.70
N ILE A 14 22.74 -19.68 -7.74
CA ILE A 14 22.45 -18.41 -8.43
C ILE A 14 21.06 -18.43 -9.07
N TYR A 15 20.63 -19.54 -9.67
CA TYR A 15 19.30 -19.64 -10.24
C TYR A 15 18.20 -19.62 -9.18
N SER A 16 18.39 -20.27 -8.02
CA SER A 16 17.43 -20.20 -6.92
C SER A 16 17.32 -18.79 -6.37
N GLU A 17 18.44 -18.09 -6.14
CA GLU A 17 18.42 -16.71 -5.66
C GLU A 17 17.69 -15.77 -6.63
N ARG A 18 17.88 -15.96 -7.95
CA ARG A 18 17.17 -15.16 -8.96
C ARG A 18 15.68 -15.47 -9.00
N LEU A 19 15.31 -16.75 -8.87
CA LEU A 19 13.90 -17.14 -8.81
C LEU A 19 13.22 -16.55 -7.57
N ASP A 20 13.89 -16.58 -6.42
CA ASP A 20 13.37 -16.00 -5.18
C ASP A 20 13.13 -14.49 -5.35
N VAL A 21 14.09 -13.76 -5.92
CA VAL A 21 13.93 -12.33 -6.24
C VAL A 21 12.78 -12.08 -7.21
N ASP A 22 12.65 -12.90 -8.27
CA ASP A 22 11.56 -12.75 -9.24
C ASP A 22 10.19 -13.00 -8.59
N LEU A 23 10.09 -13.96 -7.67
CA LEU A 23 8.87 -14.23 -6.90
C LEU A 23 8.54 -13.09 -5.94
N GLU A 24 9.51 -12.58 -5.17
CA GLU A 24 9.31 -11.43 -4.28
C GLU A 24 8.85 -10.19 -5.06
N MET A 25 9.45 -9.92 -6.22
CA MET A 25 9.05 -8.82 -7.10
C MET A 25 7.65 -9.02 -7.66
N ALA A 26 7.27 -10.24 -8.04
CA ALA A 26 5.93 -10.56 -8.50
C ALA A 26 4.88 -10.31 -7.41
N GLU A 27 5.16 -10.71 -6.17
CA GLU A 27 4.28 -10.47 -5.02
C GLU A 27 4.13 -8.98 -4.70
N MET A 28 5.24 -8.23 -4.72
CA MET A 28 5.22 -6.77 -4.52
C MET A 28 4.39 -6.07 -5.61
N ASN A 29 4.55 -6.48 -6.87
CA ASN A 29 3.76 -5.91 -7.98
C ASN A 29 2.27 -6.23 -7.85
N ALA A 30 1.92 -7.47 -7.47
CA ALA A 30 0.53 -7.85 -7.24
C ALA A 30 -0.11 -7.04 -6.10
N ALA A 31 0.63 -6.80 -5.01
CA ALA A 31 0.18 -5.95 -3.91
C ALA A 31 0.00 -4.49 -4.36
N ALA A 32 0.94 -3.96 -5.16
CA ALA A 32 0.84 -2.61 -5.71
C ALA A 32 -0.38 -2.46 -6.64
N ASP A 33 -0.63 -3.44 -7.51
CA ASP A 33 -1.79 -3.45 -8.42
C ASP A 33 -3.11 -3.45 -7.65
N ALA A 34 -3.23 -4.29 -6.61
CA ALA A 34 -4.40 -4.30 -5.73
C ALA A 34 -4.62 -2.93 -5.07
N TRP A 35 -3.54 -2.29 -4.65
CA TRP A 35 -3.56 -0.97 -4.02
C TRP A 35 -3.94 0.16 -4.99
N HIS A 36 -3.49 0.07 -6.25
CA HIS A 36 -3.85 0.99 -7.33
C HIS A 36 -5.29 0.81 -7.81
N ALA A 37 -5.80 -0.42 -7.84
CA ALA A 37 -7.17 -0.71 -8.27
C ALA A 37 -8.23 0.05 -7.45
N VAL A 38 -8.02 0.23 -6.14
CA VAL A 38 -8.89 1.06 -5.29
C VAL A 38 -8.94 2.51 -5.79
N ARG A 39 -7.78 3.08 -6.11
CA ARG A 39 -7.69 4.46 -6.61
C ARG A 39 -8.34 4.58 -7.97
N ASP A 40 -8.15 3.62 -8.86
CA ASP A 40 -8.75 3.61 -10.21
C ASP A 40 -10.27 3.52 -10.19
N ARG A 41 -10.84 2.90 -9.15
CA ARG A 41 -12.28 2.96 -8.85
C ARG A 41 -12.74 4.31 -8.30
N GLY A 42 -11.84 5.27 -8.09
CA GLY A 42 -12.16 6.61 -7.61
C GLY A 42 -12.16 6.75 -6.08
N TYR A 43 -11.63 5.77 -5.34
CA TYR A 43 -11.60 5.77 -3.88
C TYR A 43 -10.19 5.99 -3.32
N CYS A 44 -10.11 6.56 -2.13
CA CYS A 44 -8.86 6.73 -1.41
C CYS A 44 -8.50 5.41 -0.72
N ASN A 45 -7.22 5.03 -0.82
CA ASN A 45 -6.64 3.90 -0.13
C ASN A 45 -5.87 4.30 1.14
N HIS A 46 -6.00 5.56 1.56
CA HIS A 46 -5.44 6.10 2.80
C HIS A 46 -3.93 5.90 3.03
N GLY A 47 -3.13 5.72 1.97
CA GLY A 47 -1.70 5.37 2.07
C GLY A 47 -0.73 6.31 2.74
N SER A 48 -1.21 7.44 3.22
CA SER A 48 -0.40 8.37 3.97
C SER A 48 -1.28 9.19 4.88
N ALA A 49 -0.84 9.35 6.12
CA ALA A 49 -1.46 10.21 7.10
C ALA A 49 -0.40 10.98 7.91
N VAL A 50 -0.81 12.10 8.49
CA VAL A 50 0.03 12.92 9.37
C VAL A 50 -0.69 13.18 10.68
N GLY A 51 0.06 13.17 11.80
CA GLY A 51 -0.49 13.40 13.13
C GLY A 51 -0.56 14.87 13.54
N HIS A 52 -1.09 15.09 14.74
CA HIS A 52 -1.14 16.39 15.40
C HIS A 52 0.26 17.05 15.49
N GLY A 53 0.31 18.36 15.25
CA GLY A 53 1.56 19.13 15.27
C GLY A 53 2.30 19.19 13.92
N ASN A 54 1.90 18.39 12.93
CA ASN A 54 2.37 18.56 11.56
C ASN A 54 1.81 19.84 10.93
N ASP A 55 2.60 20.55 10.13
CA ASP A 55 2.20 21.80 9.48
C ASP A 55 0.95 21.65 8.60
N ARG A 56 0.79 20.50 7.93
CA ARG A 56 -0.42 20.20 7.12
C ARG A 56 -1.67 19.96 7.96
N ALA A 57 -1.51 19.61 9.23
CA ALA A 57 -2.59 19.30 10.16
C ALA A 57 -2.84 20.39 11.20
N ARG A 58 -2.11 21.51 11.12
CA ARG A 58 -2.11 22.56 12.14
C ARG A 58 -3.51 23.13 12.35
N GLY A 59 -4.03 23.02 13.57
CA GLY A 59 -5.37 23.46 13.94
C GLY A 59 -6.53 22.57 13.47
N ARG A 60 -6.26 21.50 12.71
CA ARG A 60 -7.27 20.56 12.19
C ARG A 60 -7.44 19.32 13.07
N LEU A 61 -6.39 18.93 13.79
CA LEU A 61 -6.34 17.68 14.56
C LEU A 61 -6.24 17.95 16.06
N LYS A 62 -6.88 17.09 16.86
CA LYS A 62 -6.58 16.91 18.29
C LYS A 62 -5.39 15.96 18.47
N PRO A 63 -4.69 15.99 19.62
CA PRO A 63 -3.68 14.98 19.93
C PRO A 63 -4.24 13.55 19.78
N GLY A 64 -3.47 12.66 19.16
CA GLY A 64 -3.88 11.28 18.86
C GLY A 64 -4.57 11.11 17.51
N GLN A 65 -5.14 12.17 16.91
CA GLN A 65 -5.79 12.06 15.60
C GLN A 65 -4.78 12.11 14.45
N LEU A 66 -5.19 11.55 13.32
CA LEU A 66 -4.45 11.56 12.06
C LEU A 66 -5.26 12.22 10.95
N LEU A 67 -4.59 12.89 10.01
CA LEU A 67 -5.18 13.44 8.78
C LEU A 67 -4.62 12.69 7.57
N CYS A 68 -5.49 12.11 6.74
CA CYS A 68 -5.09 11.51 5.48
C CYS A 68 -4.51 12.57 4.52
N THR A 69 -3.33 12.30 3.98
CA THR A 69 -2.67 13.14 2.96
C THR A 69 -2.56 12.47 1.59
N ALA A 70 -3.11 11.26 1.45
CA ALA A 70 -3.17 10.52 0.18
C ALA A 70 -4.23 11.04 -0.81
N GLY A 71 -5.08 11.99 -0.38
CA GLY A 71 -5.95 12.76 -1.26
C GLY A 71 -7.37 13.03 -0.76
N CYS A 72 -7.82 12.43 0.34
CA CYS A 72 -9.23 12.55 0.79
C CYS A 72 -9.46 13.43 2.02
N ASP A 73 -8.42 13.90 2.69
CA ASP A 73 -8.51 14.75 3.90
C ASP A 73 -9.32 14.15 5.07
N THR A 74 -9.62 12.85 5.05
CA THR A 74 -10.26 12.14 6.17
C THR A 74 -9.44 12.29 7.44
N VAL A 75 -10.11 12.59 8.55
CA VAL A 75 -9.53 12.59 9.90
C VAL A 75 -9.87 11.27 10.57
N PHE A 76 -8.85 10.53 11.01
CA PHE A 76 -8.99 9.30 11.78
C PHE A 76 -8.94 9.59 13.27
N ALA A 77 -9.63 8.77 14.05
CA ALA A 77 -9.67 8.93 15.50
C ALA A 77 -8.29 8.72 16.16
N ASP A 78 -7.56 7.71 15.67
CA ASP A 78 -6.25 7.26 16.12
C ASP A 78 -5.56 6.42 15.04
N ASP A 79 -4.38 5.88 15.35
CA ASP A 79 -3.60 5.03 14.46
C ASP A 79 -4.36 3.72 14.11
N GLU A 80 -5.13 3.17 15.05
CA GLU A 80 -5.87 1.91 14.85
C GLU A 80 -7.01 2.10 13.83
N ASP A 81 -7.78 3.18 13.93
CA ASP A 81 -8.79 3.57 12.94
C ASP A 81 -8.17 3.81 11.56
N TRP A 82 -6.97 4.39 11.50
CA TRP A 82 -6.25 4.56 10.23
C TRP A 82 -5.81 3.21 9.63
N TYR A 83 -5.18 2.33 10.40
CA TYR A 83 -4.76 1.01 9.91
C TYR A 83 -5.95 0.16 9.46
N ALA A 84 -7.05 0.17 10.21
CA ALA A 84 -8.26 -0.57 9.83
C ALA A 84 -8.82 -0.10 8.47
N GLN A 85 -8.78 1.20 8.18
CA GLN A 85 -9.23 1.75 6.89
C GLN A 85 -8.16 1.67 5.78
N LEU A 86 -6.88 1.50 6.14
CA LEU A 86 -5.79 1.24 5.20
C LEU A 86 -5.82 -0.20 4.70
N ASP A 87 -6.09 -1.15 5.59
CA ASP A 87 -6.13 -2.59 5.31
C ASP A 87 -7.34 -2.97 4.44
N ASP A 88 -8.51 -2.39 4.70
CA ASP A 88 -9.70 -2.51 3.85
C ASP A 88 -10.33 -1.14 3.55
N PRO A 89 -9.82 -0.40 2.55
CA PRO A 89 -10.37 0.88 2.15
C PRO A 89 -11.80 0.78 1.60
N MET A 90 -12.24 -0.42 1.20
CA MET A 90 -13.57 -0.64 0.63
C MET A 90 -14.62 -0.96 1.71
N ALA A 91 -14.23 -1.25 2.95
CA ALA A 91 -15.15 -1.35 4.08
C ALA A 91 -15.85 -0.01 4.38
N ARG A 92 -15.13 1.11 4.20
CA ARG A 92 -15.64 2.48 4.40
C ARG A 92 -15.12 3.41 3.28
N PRO A 93 -15.62 3.25 2.05
CA PRO A 93 -15.00 3.87 0.88
C PRO A 93 -15.12 5.39 0.93
N VAL A 94 -13.99 6.08 0.78
CA VAL A 94 -13.93 7.55 0.70
C VAL A 94 -13.59 7.97 -0.72
N ALA A 95 -14.49 8.70 -1.38
CA ALA A 95 -14.27 9.16 -2.75
C ALA A 95 -13.10 10.15 -2.84
N LEU A 96 -12.26 10.02 -3.87
CA LEU A 96 -11.21 10.98 -4.16
C LEU A 96 -11.82 12.26 -4.79
N PRO A 97 -11.43 13.45 -4.32
CA PRO A 97 -11.85 14.70 -4.95
C PRO A 97 -11.45 14.73 -6.43
N GLY A 98 -12.40 15.08 -7.30
CA GLY A 98 -12.15 15.21 -8.75
C GLY A 98 -12.13 13.90 -9.54
N ARG A 99 -12.39 12.74 -8.92
CA ARG A 99 -12.57 11.45 -9.61
C ARG A 99 -14.01 10.97 -9.37
N ALA A 100 -14.76 10.68 -10.44
CA ALA A 100 -16.08 10.08 -10.29
C ALA A 100 -15.91 8.66 -9.74
N PRO A 101 -16.53 8.32 -8.59
CA PRO A 101 -16.42 6.97 -8.06
C PRO A 101 -17.14 5.98 -8.98
N ALA A 102 -16.50 4.84 -9.25
CA ALA A 102 -17.18 3.71 -9.85
C ALA A 102 -18.28 3.22 -8.88
N ALA A 103 -19.39 2.72 -9.40
CA ALA A 103 -20.46 2.21 -8.54
C ALA A 103 -19.92 1.06 -7.65
N PRO A 104 -20.24 1.04 -6.34
CA PRO A 104 -19.84 -0.05 -5.48
C PRO A 104 -20.53 -1.34 -5.94
N GLY A 105 -19.76 -2.32 -6.43
CA GLY A 105 -20.25 -3.65 -6.81
C GLY A 105 -20.12 -4.06 -8.28
N ALA A 106 -19.28 -3.39 -9.08
CA ALA A 106 -18.90 -3.83 -10.43
C ALA A 106 -17.61 -4.69 -10.42
#